data_AF-A0A659UQA8-F1
#
_entry.id   AF-A0A659UQA8-F1
#
_cell.length_a   1.000
_cell.length_b   1.000
_cell.length_c   1.000
_cell.angle_alpha   90.00
_cell.angle_beta   90.00
_cell.angle_gamma   90.00
#
_symmetry.space_group_name_H-M   'P 1'
#
loop_
_entity.id
_entity.type
_entity.pdbx_description
1 polymer ?
#
loop_
_entity_poly.entity_id
_entity_poly.type
_entity_poly.pdbx_seq_one_letter_code
_entity_poly.pdbx_strand_id
1 'polypeptide(L)'
;HLSNAELGLALGLLALGVARSELPWGLLTDRWGDRRVLLLGLGATAAWLLVMAMLVVPTRSGIPDVMLLAASLLVTGLLGGSVNGSSGRAIMAWFRENERGFAMSIRQTAVPLGGGLGALV
;
A
#
# COMPACT_ATOMS: atom_id res chain seq x y z
N HIS A 1 19.05 -15.38 -8.29
CA HIS A 1 19.61 -14.54 -7.21
C HIS A 1 19.42 -13.08 -7.61
N LEU A 2 18.81 -12.27 -6.76
CA LEU A 2 18.68 -10.83 -7.00
C LEU A 2 19.95 -10.13 -6.54
N SER A 3 20.49 -9.23 -7.36
CA SER A 3 21.56 -8.32 -6.96
C SER A 3 21.02 -7.21 -6.04
N ASN A 4 21.92 -6.59 -5.28
CA ASN A 4 21.55 -5.46 -4.41
C ASN A 4 20.95 -4.28 -5.20
N ALA A 5 21.41 -4.05 -6.44
CA ALA A 5 20.88 -3.01 -7.31
C ALA A 5 19.43 -3.31 -7.72
N GLU A 6 19.13 -4.56 -8.04
CA GLU A 6 17.78 -5.01 -8.42
C GLU A 6 16.81 -4.95 -7.24
N LEU A 7 17.24 -5.36 -6.05
CA LEU A 7 16.46 -5.20 -4.82
C LEU A 7 16.19 -3.72 -4.53
N GLY A 8 17.22 -2.87 -4.64
CA GLY A 8 17.09 -1.43 -4.44
C GLY A 8 16.11 -0.80 -5.42
N LEU A 9 16.16 -1.20 -6.70
CA LEU A 9 15.25 -0.73 -7.73
C LEU A 9 13.80 -1.18 -7.46
N ALA A 10 13.60 -2.44 -7.07
CA ALA A 10 12.30 -3.00 -6.76
C ALA A 10 11.64 -2.29 -5.56
N LEU A 11 12.39 -2.10 -4.47
CA LEU A 11 11.92 -1.37 -3.28
C LEU A 11 11.73 0.14 -3.56
N GLY A 12 12.60 0.72 -4.39
CA GLY A 12 12.48 2.12 -4.81
C GLY A 12 11.22 2.37 -5.63
N LEU A 13 10.85 1.45 -6.52
CA LEU A 13 9.62 1.54 -7.30
C LEU A 13 8.37 1.36 -6.45
N LEU A 14 8.40 0.50 -5.43
CA LEU A 14 7.33 0.43 -4.43
C LEU A 14 7.12 1.80 -3.76
N ALA A 15 8.19 2.41 -3.25
CA ALA A 15 8.14 3.71 -2.60
C ALA A 15 7.68 4.83 -3.56
N LEU A 16 8.15 4.81 -4.80
CA LEU A 16 7.73 5.73 -5.86
C LEU A 16 6.22 5.60 -6.14
N GLY A 17 5.73 4.37 -6.22
CA GLY A 17 4.30 4.07 -6.42
C GLY A 17 3.45 4.66 -5.30
N VAL A 18 3.86 4.43 -4.05
CA VAL A 18 3.20 5.01 -2.88
C VAL A 18 3.19 6.53 -3.00
N ALA A 19 4.34 7.18 -3.11
CA ALA A 19 4.46 8.64 -3.16
C ALA A 19 3.62 9.27 -4.29
N ARG A 20 3.61 8.65 -5.47
CA ARG A 20 2.83 9.15 -6.62
C ARG A 20 1.32 8.98 -6.42
N SER A 21 0.91 8.00 -5.64
CA SER A 21 -0.51 7.67 -5.42
C SER A 21 -1.15 8.45 -4.27
N GLU A 22 -0.36 9.02 -3.35
CA GLU A 22 -0.90 9.79 -2.22
C GLU A 22 -1.78 10.96 -2.67
N LEU A 23 -1.35 11.73 -3.68
CA LEU A 23 -2.11 12.86 -4.20
C LEU A 23 -3.41 12.43 -4.91
N PRO A 24 -3.40 11.50 -5.91
CA PRO A 24 -4.62 11.02 -6.53
C PRO A 24 -5.63 10.43 -5.56
N TRP A 25 -5.18 9.59 -4.62
CA TRP A 25 -6.09 8.97 -3.65
C TRP A 25 -6.62 9.96 -2.63
N GLY A 26 -5.83 10.96 -2.22
CA GLY A 26 -6.29 12.07 -1.40
C GLY A 26 -7.46 12.80 -2.07
N LEU A 27 -7.27 13.22 -3.32
CA LEU A 27 -8.31 13.89 -4.12
C LEU A 27 -9.54 13.00 -4.32
N LEU A 28 -9.35 11.69 -4.55
CA LEU A 28 -10.46 10.77 -4.71
C LEU A 28 -11.25 10.61 -3.40
N THR A 29 -10.55 10.52 -2.27
CA THR A 29 -11.15 10.48 -0.94
C THR A 29 -11.97 11.73 -0.68
N ASP A 30 -11.47 12.89 -1.10
CA ASP A 30 -12.18 14.15 -0.93
C ASP A 30 -13.48 14.21 -1.73
N ARG A 31 -13.50 13.62 -2.92
CA ARG A 31 -14.67 13.63 -3.81
C ARG A 31 -15.69 12.54 -3.50
N TRP A 32 -15.23 11.33 -3.17
CA TRP A 32 -16.10 10.14 -3.08
C TRP A 32 -16.35 9.68 -1.65
N GLY A 33 -15.69 10.29 -0.68
CA GLY A 33 -15.76 9.94 0.73
C GLY A 33 -14.73 8.88 1.12
N ASP A 34 -14.41 8.87 2.41
CA ASP A 34 -13.41 8.02 3.03
C ASP A 34 -13.75 6.52 2.93
N ARG A 35 -15.00 6.14 3.26
CA ARG A 35 -15.39 4.73 3.32
C ARG A 35 -15.33 4.01 1.96
N ARG A 36 -15.82 4.64 0.89
CA ARG A 36 -15.85 4.03 -0.45
C ARG A 36 -14.45 3.88 -1.02
N VAL A 37 -13.63 4.92 -0.87
CA VAL A 37 -12.25 4.92 -1.38
C VAL A 37 -11.39 3.92 -0.63
N LEU A 38 -11.54 3.81 0.69
CA LEU A 38 -10.83 2.81 1.49
C LEU A 38 -11.19 1.38 1.07
N LEU A 39 -12.49 1.07 0.90
CA LEU A 39 -12.91 -0.28 0.49
C LEU A 39 -12.46 -0.63 -0.93
N LEU A 40 -12.54 0.32 -1.88
CA LEU A 40 -12.08 0.11 -3.25
C LEU A 40 -10.56 -0.06 -3.32
N GLY A 41 -9.80 0.79 -2.63
CA GLY A 41 -8.35 0.73 -2.61
C GLY A 41 -7.82 -0.53 -1.93
N LEU A 42 -8.42 -0.91 -0.79
CA LEU A 42 -8.07 -2.15 -0.08
C LEU A 42 -8.47 -3.39 -0.90
N GLY A 43 -9.66 -3.39 -1.48
CA GLY A 43 -10.12 -4.48 -2.35
C GLY A 43 -9.25 -4.65 -3.60
N ALA A 44 -8.87 -3.55 -4.24
CA ALA A 44 -7.95 -3.56 -5.38
C ALA A 44 -6.56 -4.05 -4.97
N THR A 45 -6.03 -3.62 -3.82
CA THR A 45 -4.76 -4.09 -3.28
C THR A 45 -4.80 -5.59 -3.00
N ALA A 46 -5.87 -6.09 -2.37
CA ALA A 46 -6.03 -7.51 -2.09
C ALA A 46 -6.12 -8.35 -3.38
N ALA A 47 -6.92 -7.90 -4.36
CA ALA A 47 -7.01 -8.56 -5.66
C ALA A 47 -5.65 -8.58 -6.39
N TRP A 48 -4.91 -7.47 -6.34
CA TRP A 48 -3.58 -7.39 -6.92
C TRP A 48 -2.58 -8.33 -6.24
N LEU A 49 -2.59 -8.41 -4.91
CA LEU A 49 -1.74 -9.35 -4.17
C LEU A 49 -2.07 -10.81 -4.50
N LEU A 50 -3.34 -11.15 -4.71
CA LEU A 50 -3.73 -12.49 -5.20
C LEU A 50 -3.20 -12.77 -6.60
N VAL A 51 -3.28 -11.80 -7.51
CA VAL A 51 -2.70 -11.92 -8.86
C VAL A 51 -1.19 -12.08 -8.79
N MET A 52 -0.51 -11.29 -7.95
CA MET A 52 0.92 -11.43 -7.70
C MET A 52 1.30 -12.81 -7.16
N ALA A 53 0.51 -13.36 -6.24
CA ALA A 53 0.73 -14.71 -5.71
C ALA A 53 0.64 -15.79 -6.80
N MET A 54 -0.11 -15.57 -7.87
CA MET A 54 -0.20 -16.50 -9.00
C MET A 54 0.91 -16.30 -10.04
N LEU A 55 1.34 -15.05 -10.25
CA LEU A 55 2.25 -14.69 -11.35
C LEU A 55 3.73 -14.60 -10.95
N VAL A 56 4.02 -14.27 -9.68
CA VAL A 56 5.38 -13.95 -9.21
C VAL A 56 5.93 -15.01 -8.25
N VAL A 57 5.12 -16.02 -7.89
CA VAL A 57 5.63 -17.16 -7.10
C VAL A 57 6.61 -17.97 -7.95
N PRO A 58 7.84 -18.21 -7.47
CA PRO A 58 8.82 -19.02 -8.18
C PRO A 58 8.30 -20.44 -8.36
N THR A 59 8.13 -20.88 -9.61
CA THR A 59 7.80 -22.27 -9.94
C THR A 59 9.06 -23.01 -10.35
N ARG A 60 9.04 -24.36 -10.29
CA ARG A 60 10.18 -25.20 -10.72
C ARG A 60 10.62 -24.97 -12.17
N SER A 61 9.80 -24.30 -12.98
CA SER A 61 10.00 -24.05 -14.41
C SER A 61 10.60 -22.68 -14.75
N GLY A 62 10.76 -21.75 -13.80
CA GLY A 62 11.36 -20.45 -14.10
C GLY A 62 11.35 -19.46 -12.93
N ILE A 63 12.42 -18.69 -12.81
CA ILE A 63 12.50 -17.55 -11.89
C ILE A 63 11.85 -16.36 -12.60
N PRO A 64 10.83 -15.69 -12.00
CA PRO A 64 10.21 -14.51 -12.60
C PRO A 64 11.24 -13.40 -12.81
N ASP A 65 11.09 -12.65 -13.91
CA ASP A 65 11.96 -11.55 -14.24
C ASP A 65 11.89 -10.43 -13.18
N VAL A 66 13.03 -9.81 -12.89
CA VAL A 66 13.15 -8.73 -11.92
C VAL A 66 12.28 -7.54 -12.31
N MET A 67 12.18 -7.28 -13.62
CA MET A 67 11.35 -6.21 -14.15
C MET A 67 9.86 -6.43 -13.83
N LEU A 68 9.40 -7.69 -13.88
CA LEU A 68 8.02 -8.04 -13.52
C LEU A 68 7.77 -7.83 -12.03
N LEU A 69 8.71 -8.25 -11.17
CA LEU A 69 8.63 -8.00 -9.73
C LEU A 69 8.57 -6.50 -9.42
N ALA A 70 9.49 -5.73 -10.01
CA ALA A 70 9.58 -4.28 -9.88
C ALA A 70 8.31 -3.55 -10.34
N ALA A 71 7.80 -3.89 -11.52
CA ALA A 71 6.53 -3.33 -12.02
C ALA A 71 5.36 -3.69 -11.12
N SER A 72 5.35 -4.91 -10.59
CA SER A 72 4.25 -5.34 -9.73
C SER A 72 4.27 -4.67 -8.36
N LEU A 73 5.46 -4.43 -7.80
CA LEU A 73 5.64 -3.64 -6.58
C LEU A 73 5.27 -2.17 -6.78
N LEU A 74 5.55 -1.60 -7.96
CA LEU A 74 5.08 -0.26 -8.31
C LEU A 74 3.55 -0.20 -8.25
N VAL A 75 2.85 -1.18 -8.84
CA VAL A 75 1.37 -1.27 -8.80
C VAL A 75 0.87 -1.46 -7.37
N THR A 76 1.53 -2.31 -6.57
CA THR A 76 1.21 -2.48 -5.15
C THR A 76 1.31 -1.15 -4.39
N GLY A 77 2.37 -0.37 -4.64
CA GLY A 77 2.53 0.96 -4.05
C GLY A 77 1.43 1.93 -4.48
N LEU A 78 1.07 1.91 -5.77
CA LEU A 78 0.01 2.75 -6.33
C LEU A 78 -1.36 2.44 -5.72
N LEU A 79 -1.68 1.17 -5.45
CA LEU A 79 -2.95 0.77 -4.86
C LEU A 79 -2.98 0.97 -3.35
N GLY A 80 -1.86 0.71 -2.67
CA GLY A 80 -1.72 0.81 -1.22
C GLY A 80 -1.82 2.24 -0.67
N GLY A 81 -1.47 3.27 -1.46
CA GLY A 81 -1.57 4.67 -1.03
C GLY A 81 -2.99 5.15 -0.69
N SER A 82 -4.02 4.42 -1.14
CA SER A 82 -5.43 4.68 -0.82
C SER A 82 -5.70 4.77 0.69
N VAL A 83 -5.09 3.88 1.47
CA VAL A 83 -5.30 3.79 2.93
C VAL A 83 -4.79 5.03 3.65
N ASN A 84 -3.66 5.59 3.19
CA ASN A 84 -3.04 6.75 3.83
C ASN A 84 -3.88 8.02 3.67
N GLY A 85 -4.44 8.26 2.48
CA GLY A 85 -5.31 9.40 2.20
C GLY A 85 -6.65 9.30 2.93
N SER A 86 -7.30 8.13 2.86
CA SER A 86 -8.64 7.95 3.43
C SER A 86 -8.65 7.94 4.96
N SER A 87 -7.68 7.26 5.58
CA SER A 87 -7.57 7.18 7.05
C SER A 87 -7.32 8.56 7.68
N GLY A 88 -6.49 9.40 7.04
CA GLY A 88 -6.22 10.76 7.53
C GLY A 88 -7.45 11.63 7.56
N ARG A 89 -8.21 11.65 6.45
CA ARG A 89 -9.46 12.40 6.36
C ARG A 89 -10.51 11.87 7.33
N ALA A 90 -10.64 10.55 7.48
CA ALA A 90 -11.57 9.94 8.43
C ALA A 90 -11.30 10.40 9.87
N ILE A 91 -10.03 10.41 10.30
CA ILE A 91 -9.64 10.92 11.63
C ILE A 91 -10.03 12.40 11.79
N MET A 92 -9.74 13.22 10.78
CA MET A 92 -10.05 14.66 10.83
C MET A 92 -11.56 14.95 10.85
N ALA A 93 -12.36 14.10 10.19
CA ALA A 93 -13.81 14.23 10.11
C ALA A 93 -14.56 13.71 11.34
N TRP A 94 -14.08 12.63 11.98
CA TRP A 94 -14.80 11.95 13.07
C TRP A 94 -14.34 12.38 14.47
N PHE A 95 -13.08 12.80 14.64
CA PHE A 95 -12.51 13.13 15.96
C PHE A 95 -12.37 14.64 16.18
N ARG A 96 -12.65 15.07 17.41
CA ARG A 96 -12.49 16.47 17.85
C ARG A 96 -11.00 16.81 17.93
N GLU A 97 -10.66 18.10 17.85
CA GLU A 97 -9.27 18.56 17.75
C GLU A 97 -8.34 18.00 18.85
N ASN A 98 -8.84 17.92 20.09
CA ASN A 98 -8.11 17.38 21.24
C ASN A 98 -7.86 15.87 21.18
N GLU A 99 -8.66 15.12 20.40
CA GLU A 99 -8.61 13.65 20.31
C GLU A 99 -7.83 13.19 19.07
N ARG A 100 -7.62 14.07 18.08
CA ARG A 100 -6.90 13.77 16.84
C ARG A 100 -5.47 13.29 17.09
N GLY A 101 -4.80 13.84 18.10
CA GLY A 101 -3.45 13.41 18.47
C GLY A 101 -3.39 11.95 18.91
N PHE A 102 -4.38 11.52 19.70
CA PHE A 102 -4.51 10.12 20.12
C PHE A 102 -4.95 9.20 18.98
N ALA A 103 -5.92 9.63 18.17
CA ALA A 103 -6.34 8.87 17.00
C ALA A 103 -5.18 8.69 15.99
N MET A 104 -4.34 9.70 15.81
CA MET A 104 -3.18 9.65 14.93
C MET A 104 -2.07 8.74 15.48
N SER A 105 -1.86 8.71 16.80
CA SER A 105 -0.87 7.81 17.40
C SER A 105 -1.26 6.33 17.22
N ILE A 106 -2.55 5.99 17.35
CA ILE A 106 -3.07 4.65 17.03
C ILE A 106 -2.85 4.31 15.54
N ARG A 107 -3.10 5.27 14.64
CA ARG A 107 -2.82 5.05 13.21
C ARG A 107 -1.33 4.80 12.96
N GLN A 108 -0.44 5.53 13.64
CA GLN A 108 1.01 5.36 13.49
C GLN A 108 1.51 4.02 14.02
N THR A 109 0.89 3.46 15.07
CA THR A 109 1.23 2.11 15.56
C THR A 109 0.68 1.00 14.66
N ALA A 110 -0.43 1.24 13.95
CA ALA A 110 -1.02 0.26 13.05
C ALA A 110 -0.09 -0.16 11.89
N VAL A 111 0.74 0.75 11.36
CA VAL A 111 1.66 0.47 10.24
C VAL A 111 2.75 -0.56 10.61
N PRO A 112 3.58 -0.35 11.65
CA PRO A 112 4.59 -1.33 12.05
C PRO A 112 3.97 -2.62 12.58
N LEU A 113 2.83 -2.55 13.30
CA LEU A 113 2.12 -3.76 13.75
C LEU A 113 1.62 -4.61 12.57
N GLY A 114 1.00 -3.97 11.58
CA GLY A 114 0.54 -4.65 10.37
C GLY A 114 1.70 -5.25 9.57
N GLY A 115 2.80 -4.50 9.42
CA GLY A 115 4.02 -5.02 8.80
C GLY A 115 4.61 -6.21 9.55
N GLY A 116 4.64 -6.15 10.88
CA GLY A 116 5.11 -7.25 11.73
C GLY A 116 4.25 -8.50 11.62
N LEU A 117 2.93 -8.36 11.72
CA LEU A 117 1.99 -9.48 11.54
C LEU A 117 2.06 -10.08 10.14
N GLY A 118 2.17 -9.24 9.10
CA GLY A 118 2.31 -9.68 7.72
C GLY A 118 3.61 -10.42 7.44
N ALA A 119 4.68 -10.15 8.18
CA ALA A 119 5.95 -10.88 8.06
C ALA A 119 5.96 -12.21 8.81
N LEU A 120 5.03 -12.43 9.75
CA LEU A 120 4.92 -13.67 10.53
C LEU A 120 4.22 -14.81 9.77
N VAL A 121 3.41 -14.48 8.76
CA VAL A 121 2.62 -15.44 7.95
C VAL A 121 3.28 -15.61 6.60
#